data_AF-A0AB37CVT8-F1
#
_entry.id   AF-A0AB37CVT8-F1
#
_cell.length_a   1.000
_cell.length_b   1.000
_cell.length_c   1.000
_cell.angle_alpha   90.00
_cell.angle_beta   90.00
_cell.angle_gamma   90.00
#
_symmetry.space_group_name_H-M   'P 1'
#
loop_
_entity.id
_entity.type
_entity.pdbx_description
1 polymer ?
#
loop_
_entity_poly.entity_id
_entity_poly.type
_entity_poly.pdbx_seq_one_letter_code
_entity_poly.pdbx_strand_id
1 'polypeptide(L)'
;MTVRPILFNSEMVRAILNGSKTQTRRIIKSKVQKKIDIAEYLGEFFGLEDSKSKISSYFQKICPFGAIGDQLFVQETYGTKIRSLGGTPHESFVYKADNPNEIAYYDCKGKGYPVRWKPSSRMPRKASRVLLEIVDIRVERLHEISDVDAKAEGFDKPKTDSTMQSNNSHNPVLNFQKHWEAIKGKESWNENPWVWVIEFKVKQEIIFSMGNF
;
A
#
# COMPACT_ATOMS: atom_id res chain seq x y z
N MET A 1 -1.26 -16.09 -14.82
CA MET A 1 -0.90 -14.79 -14.22
C MET A 1 -2.16 -13.96 -14.11
N THR A 2 -2.63 -13.71 -12.90
CA THR A 2 -3.84 -12.90 -12.64
C THR A 2 -3.46 -11.51 -12.18
N VAL A 3 -4.30 -10.52 -12.47
CA VAL A 3 -4.10 -9.12 -12.10
C VAL A 3 -5.22 -8.69 -11.15
N ARG A 4 -4.89 -8.33 -9.91
CA ARG A 4 -5.88 -8.00 -8.86
C ARG A 4 -5.66 -6.60 -8.28
N PRO A 5 -6.73 -5.93 -7.81
CA PRO A 5 -6.61 -4.61 -7.20
C PRO A 5 -6.00 -4.69 -5.79
N ILE A 6 -5.19 -3.70 -5.43
CA ILE A 6 -4.79 -3.44 -4.05
C ILE A 6 -4.92 -1.94 -3.71
N LEU A 7 -5.56 -1.64 -2.59
CA LEU A 7 -5.83 -0.26 -2.17
C LEU A 7 -4.67 0.31 -1.36
N PHE A 8 -4.05 1.38 -1.83
CA PHE A 8 -3.03 2.11 -1.07
C PHE A 8 -3.43 3.56 -0.82
N ASN A 9 -3.01 4.10 0.32
CA ASN A 9 -3.14 5.53 0.60
C ASN A 9 -2.01 6.31 -0.11
N SER A 10 -2.13 7.64 -0.14
CA SER A 10 -1.16 8.48 -0.85
C SER A 10 0.27 8.38 -0.28
N GLU A 11 0.43 8.21 1.04
CA GLU A 11 1.76 8.05 1.66
C GLU A 11 2.43 6.73 1.22
N MET A 12 1.68 5.63 1.24
CA MET A 12 2.14 4.30 0.81
C MET A 12 2.48 4.28 -0.69
N VAL A 13 1.72 4.97 -1.54
CA VAL A 13 2.04 5.07 -2.97
C VAL A 13 3.35 5.82 -3.18
N ARG A 14 3.56 6.95 -2.49
CA ARG A 14 4.85 7.66 -2.53
C ARG A 14 6.00 6.76 -2.07
N ALA A 15 5.78 5.97 -1.03
CA ALA A 15 6.75 5.02 -0.52
C ALA A 15 7.04 3.86 -1.50
N ILE A 16 6.08 3.51 -2.35
CA ILE A 16 6.32 2.53 -3.43
C ILE A 16 7.14 3.19 -4.54
N LEU A 17 6.73 4.38 -4.99
CA LEU A 17 7.39 5.13 -6.08
C LEU A 17 8.83 5.54 -5.74
N ASN A 18 9.15 5.78 -4.47
CA ASN A 18 10.52 6.08 -4.03
C ASN A 18 11.34 4.82 -3.72
N GLY A 19 10.76 3.62 -3.89
CA GLY A 19 11.39 2.33 -3.63
C GLY A 19 11.53 1.95 -2.16
N SER A 20 11.01 2.72 -1.20
CA SER A 20 11.16 2.41 0.22
C SER A 20 10.19 1.32 0.70
N LYS A 21 9.10 1.08 -0.03
CA LYS A 21 8.06 0.12 0.33
C LYS A 21 8.03 -1.07 -0.63
N THR A 22 8.37 -2.24 -0.10
CA THR A 22 8.39 -3.54 -0.80
C THR A 22 7.45 -4.57 -0.19
N GLN A 23 6.82 -4.24 0.94
CA GLN A 23 5.98 -5.14 1.71
C GLN A 23 4.69 -4.45 2.14
N THR A 24 3.61 -5.23 2.30
CA THR A 24 2.38 -4.76 2.95
C THR A 24 1.70 -5.84 3.77
N ARG A 25 1.19 -5.45 4.94
CA ARG A 25 0.35 -6.27 5.81
C ARG A 25 -1.14 -6.01 5.62
N ARG A 26 -1.95 -7.08 5.58
CA ARG A 26 -3.41 -7.04 5.47
C ARG A 26 -4.09 -7.98 6.45
N ILE A 27 -5.01 -7.46 7.25
CA ILE A 27 -5.80 -8.24 8.21
C ILE A 27 -6.51 -9.40 7.51
N ILE A 28 -6.38 -10.59 8.09
CA ILE A 28 -7.08 -11.79 7.62
C ILE A 28 -8.55 -11.71 8.04
N LYS A 29 -9.46 -11.98 7.09
CA LYS A 29 -10.90 -11.99 7.38
C LYS A 29 -11.27 -13.20 8.26
N SER A 30 -12.23 -13.01 9.16
CA SER A 30 -12.71 -14.02 10.13
C SER A 30 -12.94 -15.44 9.56
N LYS A 31 -13.44 -15.57 8.32
CA LYS A 31 -13.66 -16.88 7.67
C LYS A 31 -12.37 -17.70 7.50
N VAL A 32 -11.27 -17.03 7.19
CA VAL A 32 -9.95 -17.68 7.02
C VAL A 32 -9.24 -17.78 8.37
N GLN A 33 -9.43 -16.78 9.24
CA GLN A 33 -8.87 -16.76 10.59
C GLN A 33 -9.20 -18.03 11.38
N LYS A 34 -10.48 -18.45 11.41
CA LYS A 34 -10.87 -19.70 12.10
C LYS A 34 -10.10 -20.93 11.63
N LYS A 35 -9.74 -21.00 10.34
CA LYS A 35 -8.95 -22.12 9.81
C LYS A 35 -7.50 -22.06 10.25
N ILE A 36 -6.95 -20.84 10.37
CA ILE A 36 -5.60 -20.61 10.86
C ILE A 36 -5.52 -20.96 12.35
N ASP A 37 -6.50 -20.52 13.15
CA ASP A 37 -6.54 -20.81 14.59
C ASP A 37 -6.62 -22.33 14.86
N ILE A 38 -7.39 -23.08 14.05
CA ILE A 38 -7.44 -24.55 14.14
C ILE A 38 -6.08 -25.17 13.76
N ALA A 39 -5.43 -24.66 12.71
CA ALA A 39 -4.12 -25.17 12.28
C ALA A 39 -3.01 -24.86 13.31
N GLU A 40 -3.08 -23.69 13.97
CA GLU A 40 -2.22 -23.32 15.11
C GLU A 40 -2.43 -24.30 16.27
N TYR A 41 -3.68 -24.58 16.64
CA TYR A 41 -4.02 -25.52 17.71
C TYR A 41 -3.57 -26.96 17.43
N LEU A 42 -3.66 -27.41 16.18
CA LEU A 42 -3.23 -28.75 15.76
C LEU A 42 -1.71 -28.89 15.62
N GLY A 43 -0.94 -27.81 15.81
CA GLY A 43 0.51 -27.82 15.61
C GLY A 43 0.94 -28.01 14.15
N GLU A 44 0.01 -27.87 13.20
CA GLU A 44 0.28 -27.99 11.75
C GLU A 44 0.98 -26.74 11.17
N PHE A 45 1.14 -25.68 11.97
CA PHE A 45 2.17 -24.67 11.77
C PHE A 45 3.54 -25.27 12.12
N PHE A 46 4.01 -26.21 11.30
CA PHE A 46 5.38 -26.73 11.43
C PHE A 46 6.38 -25.61 11.13
N GLY A 47 6.87 -24.98 12.20
CA GLY A 47 8.22 -24.42 12.20
C GLY A 47 9.21 -25.58 12.15
N LEU A 48 9.54 -26.04 10.95
CA LEU A 48 10.77 -26.80 10.80
C LEU A 48 11.92 -25.82 11.03
N GLU A 49 12.79 -26.21 11.97
CA GLU A 49 13.96 -25.60 12.63
C GLU A 49 14.90 -24.64 11.85
N ASP A 50 14.55 -24.14 10.68
CA ASP A 50 15.34 -23.15 9.95
C ASP A 50 14.51 -21.93 9.55
N SER A 51 15.11 -20.77 9.81
CA SER A 51 14.59 -19.41 9.71
C SER A 51 13.46 -19.15 8.69
N LYS A 52 12.44 -18.41 9.14
CA LYS A 52 11.29 -17.90 8.38
C LYS A 52 10.31 -18.99 7.96
N SER A 53 9.33 -19.19 8.83
CA SER A 53 8.02 -19.83 8.66
C SER A 53 7.54 -19.83 7.21
N LYS A 54 7.96 -20.84 6.43
CA LYS A 54 7.26 -21.18 5.20
C LYS A 54 5.88 -21.63 5.63
N ILE A 55 4.88 -20.78 5.39
CA ILE A 55 3.49 -21.20 5.44
C ILE A 55 3.40 -22.58 4.76
N SER A 56 2.73 -23.55 5.39
CA SER A 56 2.18 -24.70 4.66
C SER A 56 1.58 -24.21 3.34
N SER A 57 2.06 -24.74 2.21
CA SER A 57 1.66 -24.39 0.83
C SER A 57 0.14 -24.24 0.63
N TYR A 58 -0.64 -24.83 1.54
CA TYR A 58 -2.06 -24.66 1.72
C TYR A 58 -2.53 -23.20 1.84
N PHE A 59 -1.95 -22.35 2.69
CA PHE A 59 -2.50 -21.00 2.88
C PHE A 59 -2.10 -20.01 1.78
N GLN A 60 -1.00 -20.25 1.04
CA GLN A 60 -0.68 -19.46 -0.15
C GLN A 60 -1.79 -19.52 -1.19
N LYS A 61 -2.47 -20.68 -1.34
CA LYS A 61 -3.61 -20.84 -2.25
C LYS A 61 -4.89 -20.14 -1.77
N ILE A 62 -4.97 -19.80 -0.49
CA ILE A 62 -6.14 -19.17 0.14
C ILE A 62 -6.05 -17.64 0.09
N CYS A 63 -4.85 -17.08 -0.19
CA CYS A 63 -4.64 -15.65 -0.21
C CYS A 63 -5.59 -14.96 -1.23
N PRO A 64 -6.40 -13.97 -0.81
CA PRO A 64 -7.35 -13.31 -1.70
C PRO A 64 -6.67 -12.43 -2.76
N PHE A 65 -5.39 -12.10 -2.54
CA PHE A 65 -4.60 -11.24 -3.42
C PHE A 65 -3.89 -11.99 -4.55
N GLY A 66 -3.92 -13.33 -4.54
CA GLY A 66 -3.30 -14.16 -5.57
C GLY A 66 -2.16 -15.02 -5.02
N ALA A 67 -1.42 -15.66 -5.93
CA ALA A 67 -0.26 -16.48 -5.62
C ALA A 67 1.05 -15.76 -5.97
N ILE A 68 2.18 -16.35 -5.57
CA ILE A 68 3.50 -15.88 -5.98
C ILE A 68 3.59 -15.84 -7.52
N GLY A 69 4.09 -14.74 -8.06
CA GLY A 69 4.14 -14.46 -9.50
C GLY A 69 2.87 -13.84 -10.09
N ASP A 70 1.77 -13.71 -9.34
CA ASP A 70 0.64 -12.89 -9.75
C ASP A 70 0.96 -11.38 -9.63
N GLN A 71 0.12 -10.56 -10.27
CA GLN A 71 0.29 -9.11 -10.32
C GLN A 71 -0.79 -8.38 -9.54
N LEU A 72 -0.39 -7.30 -8.88
CA LEU A 72 -1.27 -6.38 -8.18
C LEU A 72 -1.21 -5.02 -8.86
N PHE A 73 -2.35 -4.47 -9.23
CA PHE A 73 -2.41 -3.07 -9.68
C PHE A 73 -2.83 -2.18 -8.52
N VAL A 74 -2.08 -1.09 -8.33
CA VAL A 74 -2.33 -0.18 -7.24
C VAL A 74 -3.54 0.68 -7.55
N GLN A 75 -4.47 0.72 -6.60
CA GLN A 75 -5.58 1.64 -6.55
C GLN A 75 -5.27 2.75 -5.54
N GLU A 76 -5.16 3.97 -6.04
CA GLU A 76 -4.86 5.17 -5.29
C GLU A 76 -5.93 6.24 -5.50
N THR A 77 -5.93 7.27 -4.65
CA THR A 77 -6.85 8.40 -4.79
C THR A 77 -6.47 9.18 -6.05
N TYR A 78 -7.39 9.23 -7.01
CA TYR A 78 -7.16 9.82 -8.33
C TYR A 78 -8.19 10.90 -8.64
N GLY A 79 -7.88 11.73 -9.62
CA GLY A 79 -8.77 12.77 -10.14
C GLY A 79 -8.58 12.91 -11.64
N THR A 80 -9.33 13.84 -12.23
CA THR A 80 -9.18 14.21 -13.64
C THR A 80 -8.89 15.70 -13.73
N LYS A 81 -7.92 16.05 -14.57
CA LYS A 81 -7.58 17.41 -14.95
C LYS A 81 -7.99 17.61 -16.41
N ILE A 82 -8.62 18.74 -16.70
CA ILE A 82 -9.05 19.06 -18.06
C ILE A 82 -7.96 19.93 -18.68
N ARG A 83 -7.34 19.45 -19.75
CA ARG A 83 -6.47 20.27 -20.59
C ARG A 83 -7.28 20.78 -21.77
N SER A 84 -7.43 22.10 -21.88
CA SER A 84 -7.86 22.75 -23.12
C SER A 84 -6.64 22.95 -24.01
N LEU A 85 -6.34 21.98 -24.85
CA LEU A 85 -5.42 22.15 -25.98
C LEU A 85 -6.28 22.28 -27.23
N GLY A 86 -6.33 23.48 -27.81
CA GLY A 86 -6.94 23.70 -29.14
C GLY A 86 -8.43 23.38 -29.25
N GLY A 87 -9.22 23.55 -28.19
CA GLY A 87 -10.69 23.43 -28.25
C GLY A 87 -11.27 22.03 -28.04
N THR A 88 -10.44 20.99 -27.87
CA THR A 88 -10.90 19.66 -27.43
C THR A 88 -10.49 19.40 -25.98
N PRO A 89 -11.46 19.19 -25.05
CA PRO A 89 -11.15 18.84 -23.68
C PRO A 89 -10.51 17.46 -23.61
N HIS A 90 -9.20 17.39 -23.33
CA HIS A 90 -8.55 16.13 -23.00
C HIS A 90 -8.53 15.95 -21.48
N GLU A 91 -9.13 14.86 -21.00
CA GLU A 91 -9.06 14.46 -19.61
C GLU A 91 -7.78 13.68 -19.35
N SER A 92 -6.91 14.21 -18.50
CA SER A 92 -5.73 13.49 -17.99
C SER A 92 -5.96 13.06 -16.53
N PHE A 93 -5.53 11.85 -16.18
CA PHE A 93 -5.54 11.40 -14.79
C PHE A 93 -4.47 12.14 -13.97
N VAL A 94 -4.86 12.55 -12.77
CA VAL A 94 -3.97 13.14 -11.77
C VAL A 94 -4.12 12.38 -10.46
N TYR A 95 -3.08 12.38 -9.63
CA TYR A 95 -3.02 11.51 -8.45
C TYR A 95 -2.72 12.33 -7.20
N LYS A 96 -3.44 12.03 -6.11
CA LYS A 96 -3.28 12.76 -4.84
C LYS A 96 -1.91 12.52 -4.21
N ALA A 97 -1.29 11.39 -4.54
CA ALA A 97 0.07 11.08 -4.14
C ALA A 97 1.07 12.10 -4.71
N ASP A 98 0.89 12.61 -5.92
CA ASP A 98 1.84 13.56 -6.51
C ASP A 98 1.63 14.95 -5.94
N ASN A 99 0.41 15.48 -6.08
CA ASN A 99 0.06 16.81 -5.62
C ASN A 99 -1.36 16.82 -5.04
N PRO A 100 -1.52 16.91 -3.71
CA PRO A 100 -2.84 17.00 -3.06
C PRO A 100 -3.63 18.25 -3.43
N ASN A 101 -2.94 19.34 -3.77
CA ASN A 101 -3.50 20.66 -4.07
C ASN A 101 -3.57 20.92 -5.60
N GLU A 102 -3.59 19.87 -6.40
CA GLU A 102 -3.65 19.97 -7.85
C GLU A 102 -4.90 20.73 -8.33
N ILE A 103 -4.72 21.56 -9.35
CA ILE A 103 -5.78 22.36 -9.98
C ILE A 103 -6.29 21.63 -11.22
N ALA A 104 -7.60 21.43 -11.32
CA ALA A 104 -8.23 20.72 -12.42
C ALA A 104 -8.35 21.55 -13.69
N TYR A 105 -8.67 22.84 -13.56
CA TYR A 105 -8.76 23.80 -14.65
C TYR A 105 -8.77 25.23 -14.11
N TYR A 106 -8.52 26.19 -14.98
CA TYR A 106 -8.66 27.62 -14.73
C TYR A 106 -9.84 28.17 -15.52
N ASP A 107 -10.58 29.12 -14.95
CA ASP A 107 -11.61 29.85 -15.70
C ASP A 107 -10.99 30.94 -16.60
N CYS A 108 -11.83 31.61 -17.39
CA CYS A 108 -11.41 32.73 -18.24
C CYS A 108 -10.93 33.97 -17.45
N LYS A 109 -11.09 33.99 -16.12
CA LYS A 109 -10.63 35.05 -15.21
C LYS A 109 -9.36 34.65 -14.47
N GLY A 110 -8.76 33.50 -14.78
CA GLY A 110 -7.54 33.00 -14.16
C GLY A 110 -7.72 32.34 -12.78
N LYS A 111 -8.96 32.10 -12.33
CA LYS A 111 -9.23 31.41 -11.08
C LYS A 111 -9.09 29.90 -11.25
N GLY A 112 -8.19 29.30 -10.46
CA GLY A 112 -7.98 27.85 -10.44
C GLY A 112 -9.00 27.12 -9.59
N TYR A 113 -9.57 26.04 -10.12
CA TYR A 113 -10.49 25.15 -9.41
C TYR A 113 -9.77 23.85 -9.02
N PRO A 114 -9.82 23.44 -7.74
CA PRO A 114 -9.10 22.26 -7.28
C PRO A 114 -9.68 20.97 -7.89
N VAL A 115 -8.83 19.95 -7.98
CA VAL A 115 -9.23 18.61 -8.41
C VAL A 115 -10.26 18.01 -7.46
N ARG A 116 -11.34 17.47 -8.04
CA ARG A 116 -12.31 16.64 -7.33
C ARG A 116 -11.75 15.23 -7.19
N TRP A 117 -11.20 14.93 -6.02
CA TRP A 117 -10.64 13.62 -5.71
C TRP A 117 -11.71 12.52 -5.67
N LYS A 118 -11.45 11.42 -6.40
CA LYS A 118 -12.24 10.20 -6.40
C LYS A 118 -11.57 9.16 -5.49
N PRO A 119 -12.35 8.38 -4.72
CA PRO A 119 -11.80 7.37 -3.83
C PRO A 119 -11.09 6.26 -4.61
N SER A 120 -10.03 5.70 -4.01
CA SER A 120 -9.23 4.61 -4.61
C SER A 120 -10.06 3.37 -4.93
N SER A 121 -11.09 3.06 -4.15
CA SER A 121 -11.99 1.91 -4.40
C SER A 121 -12.77 1.99 -5.71
N ARG A 122 -12.93 3.20 -6.28
CA ARG A 122 -13.60 3.43 -7.57
C ARG A 122 -12.61 3.64 -8.72
N MET A 123 -11.34 3.32 -8.51
CA MET A 123 -10.31 3.53 -9.52
C MET A 123 -10.35 2.43 -10.59
N PRO A 124 -10.56 2.78 -11.87
CA PRO A 124 -10.55 1.81 -12.96
C PRO A 124 -9.13 1.37 -13.33
N ARG A 125 -8.97 0.18 -13.91
CA ARG A 125 -7.65 -0.36 -14.31
C ARG A 125 -6.87 0.57 -15.24
N LYS A 126 -7.55 1.29 -16.14
CA LYS A 126 -6.95 2.25 -17.09
C LYS A 126 -6.26 3.43 -16.42
N ALA A 127 -6.65 3.77 -15.20
CA ALA A 127 -6.04 4.86 -14.44
C ALA A 127 -4.85 4.37 -13.59
N SER A 128 -4.67 3.06 -13.42
CA SER A 128 -3.61 2.52 -12.56
C SER A 128 -2.27 2.57 -13.29
N ARG A 129 -1.32 3.29 -12.67
CA ARG A 129 0.02 3.53 -13.21
C ARG A 129 1.12 2.67 -12.57
N VAL A 130 0.82 2.02 -11.45
CA VAL A 130 1.78 1.16 -10.73
C VAL A 130 1.30 -0.29 -10.76
N LEU A 131 2.17 -1.15 -11.26
CA LEU A 131 1.98 -2.60 -11.28
C LEU A 131 3.05 -3.27 -10.42
N LEU A 132 2.60 -4.11 -9.49
CA LEU A 132 3.43 -4.84 -8.55
C LEU A 132 3.37 -6.34 -8.90
N GLU A 133 4.47 -7.05 -8.72
CA GLU A 133 4.53 -8.52 -8.83
C GLU A 133 4.75 -9.10 -7.44
N ILE A 134 3.93 -10.08 -7.05
CA ILE A 134 4.04 -10.75 -5.76
C ILE A 134 5.26 -11.68 -5.76
N VAL A 135 6.17 -11.45 -4.82
CA VAL A 135 7.41 -12.21 -4.65
C VAL A 135 7.24 -13.27 -3.57
N ASP A 136 6.60 -12.92 -2.46
CA ASP A 136 6.39 -13.82 -1.33
C ASP A 136 5.07 -13.50 -0.61
N ILE A 137 4.49 -14.52 0.00
CA ILE A 137 3.28 -14.41 0.83
C ILE A 137 3.51 -15.23 2.10
N ARG A 138 3.46 -14.55 3.25
CA ARG A 138 3.52 -15.17 4.58
C ARG A 138 2.34 -14.76 5.48
N VAL A 139 2.07 -15.57 6.49
CA VAL A 139 1.04 -15.31 7.52
C VAL A 139 1.78 -15.15 8.82
N GLU A 140 1.60 -14.01 9.47
CA GLU A 140 2.28 -13.65 10.71
C GLU A 140 1.27 -13.04 11.67
N ARG A 141 1.61 -13.06 12.97
CA ARG A 141 0.94 -12.19 13.94
C ARG A 141 1.38 -10.75 13.72
N LEU A 142 0.50 -9.79 13.98
CA LEU A 142 0.82 -8.36 13.82
C LEU A 142 2.05 -7.94 14.64
N HIS A 143 2.21 -8.49 15.84
CA HIS A 143 3.34 -8.19 16.74
C HIS A 143 4.66 -8.84 16.34
N GLU A 144 4.67 -9.79 15.41
CA GLU A 144 5.90 -10.42 14.89
C GLU A 144 6.63 -9.54 13.87
N ILE A 145 6.27 -8.26 13.79
CA ILE A 145 6.94 -7.28 12.93
C ILE A 145 8.39 -7.04 13.39
N SER A 146 9.34 -7.30 12.49
CA SER A 146 10.74 -6.90 12.69
C SER A 146 11.00 -5.46 12.24
N ASP A 147 12.11 -4.87 12.69
CA ASP A 147 12.58 -3.58 12.20
C ASP A 147 12.78 -3.58 10.68
N VAL A 148 13.28 -4.69 10.12
CA VAL A 148 13.49 -4.85 8.68
C VAL A 148 12.16 -4.82 7.94
N ASP A 149 11.14 -5.47 8.47
CA ASP A 149 9.80 -5.44 7.88
C ASP A 149 9.13 -4.07 8.00
N ALA A 150 9.32 -3.38 9.13
CA ALA A 150 8.79 -2.03 9.30
C ALA A 150 9.43 -1.04 8.30
N LYS A 151 10.72 -1.22 8.01
CA LYS A 151 11.41 -0.48 6.94
C LYS A 151 10.87 -0.83 5.56
N ALA A 152 10.67 -2.12 5.26
CA ALA A 152 10.08 -2.59 4.01
C ALA A 152 8.60 -2.19 3.84
N GLU A 153 7.90 -1.84 4.93
CA GLU A 153 6.58 -1.20 4.89
C GLU A 153 6.65 0.30 4.55
N GLY A 154 7.84 0.90 4.51
CA GLY A 154 8.08 2.30 4.17
C GLY A 154 8.28 3.24 5.37
N PHE A 155 8.54 2.73 6.59
CA PHE A 155 8.69 3.53 7.82
C PHE A 155 10.16 3.80 8.21
N ASP A 156 11.11 3.68 7.27
CA ASP A 156 12.55 3.82 7.52
C ASP A 156 13.03 5.28 7.68
N LYS A 157 12.24 6.30 7.29
CA LYS A 157 12.71 7.70 7.33
C LYS A 157 11.99 8.52 8.41
N PRO A 158 12.70 9.35 9.19
CA PRO A 158 12.04 10.37 10.00
C PRO A 158 11.25 11.28 9.07
N LYS A 159 10.00 11.62 9.44
CA LYS A 159 9.24 12.67 8.74
C LYS A 159 10.04 13.97 8.91
N THR A 160 10.85 14.31 7.92
CA THR A 160 11.53 15.61 7.87
C THR A 160 10.48 16.67 7.63
N ASP A 161 10.05 17.33 8.70
CA ASP A 161 9.65 18.73 8.68
C ASP A 161 9.92 19.33 10.07
N SER A 162 11.00 20.11 10.12
CA SER A 162 11.29 21.23 11.01
C SER A 162 11.15 21.09 12.53
N THR A 163 12.25 21.44 13.19
CA THR A 163 12.33 22.10 14.50
C THR A 163 11.75 21.32 15.68
N MET A 164 12.60 20.48 16.28
CA MET A 164 13.04 20.59 17.67
C MET A 164 13.72 19.27 18.02
N GLN A 165 14.89 19.40 18.64
CA GLN A 165 15.61 18.34 19.31
C GLN A 165 14.63 17.55 20.19
N SER A 166 14.44 16.27 19.90
CA SER A 166 14.23 15.30 20.95
C SER A 166 14.89 14.01 20.52
N ASN A 167 15.64 13.40 21.44
CA ASN A 167 16.32 12.12 21.33
C ASN A 167 15.32 10.96 21.18
N ASN A 168 14.35 11.05 20.27
CA ASN A 168 13.44 9.97 19.98
C ASN A 168 14.17 9.00 19.06
N SER A 169 14.66 7.93 19.68
CA SER A 169 15.08 6.70 19.04
C SER A 169 14.17 6.41 17.84
N HIS A 170 14.75 6.47 16.64
CA HIS A 170 14.04 6.19 15.41
C HIS A 170 13.65 4.71 15.42
N ASN A 171 12.43 4.42 15.86
CA ASN A 171 11.90 3.07 15.97
C ASN A 171 10.87 2.85 14.84
N PRO A 172 11.25 2.15 13.76
CA PRO A 172 10.36 1.90 12.62
C PRO A 172 9.08 1.18 13.01
N VAL A 173 9.15 0.25 13.98
CA VAL A 173 8.00 -0.51 14.49
C VAL A 173 7.01 0.42 15.20
N LEU A 174 7.49 1.36 16.01
CA LEU A 174 6.62 2.34 16.66
C LEU A 174 5.93 3.27 15.65
N ASN A 175 6.63 3.67 14.59
CA ASN A 175 6.05 4.47 13.51
C ASN A 175 4.97 3.69 12.75
N PHE A 176 5.23 2.40 12.48
CA PHE A 176 4.25 1.49 11.91
C PHE A 176 3.02 1.33 12.82
N GLN A 177 3.21 1.12 14.12
CA GLN A 177 2.12 1.01 15.10
C GLN A 177 1.22 2.26 15.07
N LYS A 178 1.80 3.46 15.16
CA LYS A 178 1.03 4.71 15.11
C LYS A 178 0.23 4.85 13.82
N HIS A 179 0.82 4.44 12.68
CA HIS A 179 0.12 4.46 11.40
C HIS A 179 -1.01 3.43 11.34
N TRP A 180 -0.79 2.23 11.90
CA TRP A 180 -1.80 1.18 12.00
C TRP A 180 -3.00 1.64 12.81
N GLU A 181 -2.76 2.17 14.01
CA GLU A 181 -3.79 2.70 14.89
C GLU A 181 -4.55 3.87 14.26
N ALA A 182 -3.87 4.73 13.48
CA ALA A 182 -4.53 5.82 12.76
C ALA A 182 -5.50 5.34 11.66
N ILE A 183 -5.23 4.19 11.04
CA ILE A 183 -6.08 3.64 9.96
C ILE A 183 -7.17 2.74 10.52
N LYS A 184 -6.87 1.95 11.56
CA LYS A 184 -7.72 0.86 12.05
C LYS A 184 -8.37 1.14 13.41
N GLY A 185 -7.93 2.17 14.12
CA GLY A 185 -8.40 2.51 15.46
C GLY A 185 -7.36 2.17 16.53
N LYS A 186 -7.42 2.88 17.66
CA LYS A 186 -6.41 2.82 18.73
C LYS A 186 -6.26 1.43 19.37
N GLU A 187 -7.35 0.67 19.48
CA GLU A 187 -7.33 -0.66 20.11
C GLU A 187 -6.91 -1.79 19.16
N SER A 188 -6.88 -1.53 17.86
CA SER A 188 -6.61 -2.53 16.82
C SER A 188 -5.19 -3.12 16.88
N TRP A 189 -4.25 -2.44 17.53
CA TRP A 189 -2.90 -2.97 17.75
C TRP A 189 -2.89 -4.05 18.84
N ASN A 190 -3.69 -3.88 19.89
CA ASN A 190 -3.72 -4.78 21.04
C ASN A 190 -4.39 -6.12 20.71
N GLU A 191 -5.25 -6.14 19.67
CA GLU A 191 -5.92 -7.37 19.20
C GLU A 191 -4.93 -8.41 18.63
N ASN A 192 -3.72 -7.99 18.23
CA ASN A 192 -2.71 -8.82 17.58
C ASN A 192 -3.28 -9.81 16.53
N PRO A 193 -4.02 -9.30 15.52
CA PRO A 193 -4.68 -10.14 14.54
C PRO A 193 -3.66 -10.84 13.64
N TRP A 194 -4.07 -11.96 13.06
CA TRP A 194 -3.36 -12.57 11.93
C TRP A 194 -3.39 -11.64 10.72
N VAL A 195 -2.23 -11.47 10.09
CA VAL A 195 -2.06 -10.65 8.89
C VAL A 195 -1.45 -11.45 7.75
N TRP A 196 -1.95 -11.23 6.54
CA TRP A 196 -1.23 -11.55 5.32
C TRP A 196 -0.11 -10.55 5.13
N VAL A 197 1.09 -11.06 4.98
CA VAL A 197 2.27 -10.29 4.67
C VAL A 197 2.63 -10.58 3.22
N ILE A 198 2.54 -9.55 2.39
CA ILE A 198 2.74 -9.67 0.94
C ILE A 198 3.97 -8.87 0.58
N GLU A 199 4.98 -9.57 0.08
CA GLU A 199 6.18 -8.97 -0.47
C GLU A 199 6.04 -8.85 -1.99
N PHE A 200 6.45 -7.71 -2.53
CA PHE A 200 6.28 -7.41 -3.93
C PHE A 200 7.44 -6.57 -4.49
N LYS A 201 7.61 -6.66 -5.80
CA LYS A 201 8.50 -5.78 -6.58
C LYS A 201 7.70 -4.92 -7.54
N VAL A 202 8.12 -3.68 -7.75
CA VAL A 202 7.53 -2.80 -8.76
C VAL A 202 7.97 -3.30 -10.14
N LYS A 203 7.01 -3.62 -11.01
CA LYS A 203 7.29 -4.19 -12.34
C LYS A 203 7.17 -3.14 -13.45
N GLN A 204 6.25 -2.20 -13.30
CA GLN A 204 6.05 -1.12 -14.26
C GLN A 204 5.55 0.13 -13.55
N GLU A 205 6.21 1.25 -13.85
CA GLU A 205 5.75 2.59 -13.54
C GLU A 205 5.43 3.30 -14.85
N ILE A 206 4.15 3.61 -15.08
CA ILE A 206 3.79 4.53 -16.15
C ILE A 206 3.91 5.93 -15.57
N ILE A 207 5.07 6.55 -15.77
CA ILE A 207 5.23 7.97 -15.55
C ILE A 207 4.40 8.66 -16.64
N PHE A 208 3.18 9.07 -16.31
CA PHE A 208 2.50 10.09 -17.10
C PHE A 208 3.29 11.36 -16.90
N SER A 209 4.31 11.58 -17.73
CA SER A 209 5.11 12.79 -17.66
C SER A 209 4.16 13.97 -17.79
N MET A 210 4.14 14.82 -16.77
CA MET A 210 3.74 16.19 -16.98
C MET A 210 4.77 16.73 -17.97
N GLY A 211 4.41 16.80 -19.25
CA GLY A 211 5.16 17.55 -20.23
C GLY A 211 5.34 18.96 -19.69
N ASN A 212 6.56 19.24 -19.22
CA ASN A 212 7.05 20.59 -19.05
C ASN A 212 7.21 21.14 -20.47
N PHE A 213 6.29 22.02 -20.84
CA PHE A 213 6.47 23.01 -21.90
C PHE A 213 6.20 24.37 -21.28
#